data_AF-A0AAW0G4T9-F1
#
_entry.id   AF-A0AAW0G4T9-F1
#
_cell.length_a   1.000
_cell.length_b   1.000
_cell.length_c   1.000
_cell.angle_alpha   90.00
_cell.angle_beta   90.00
_cell.angle_gamma   90.00
#
_symmetry.space_group_name_H-M   'P 1'
#
loop_
_entity.id
_entity.type
_entity.pdbx_description
1 polymer ?
#
loop_
_entity_poly.entity_id
_entity_poly.type
_entity_poly.pdbx_seq_one_letter_code
_entity_poly.pdbx_strand_id
1 'polypeptide(L)'
;MNSFVTIQNAVNAFIDSTKDQNAPAGKLPIPGVKQALEKKEGLFRKHMMGKRVNYAARSVISPDPMLETNEIGVPPVFAKKLTYPEPVTSYNASELRQAVINGPDQWPGAIQVQNEDGSLQSLIGMTLEQRKTIANQLLTPSNDSSVVNKKVYRHIKNKDVVIMNRQPTLHKASMMGHKLIYGCIRPEDGHTNGNSRILTVPPAIFKPEALWTGKQVITTILLNIKPKNVPGINLNSKNKIKNDYWGEGSNENQVVFKNGELLCGILDKSQYGASQFGIVHSLHEVYGSDVAGKALSVLGRLFTNYITMTAFTCGMDDLRLTKEGNEWRNEILKESVDIGRVAATEVTNLEKDTKNDNKELLKRLEEILRDDDKLGILDAVTQSKVNVISGQVVNKCVPEGTMKRFPYNNMQSMALSGAKGSNVNKL
;
A
#
# COMPACT_ATOMS: atom_id res chain seq x y z
N MET A 1 66.00 -18.48 -21.00
CA MET A 1 65.01 -19.10 -20.08
C MET A 1 64.00 -18.11 -19.47
N ASN A 2 64.28 -16.80 -19.44
CA ASN A 2 63.40 -15.79 -18.80
C ASN A 2 62.21 -15.29 -19.65
N SER A 3 62.31 -15.29 -20.99
CA SER A 3 61.28 -14.72 -21.87
C SER A 3 59.96 -15.52 -21.88
N PHE A 4 60.03 -16.84 -21.84
CA PHE A 4 58.86 -17.74 -21.81
C PHE A 4 58.02 -17.58 -20.54
N VAL A 5 58.65 -17.31 -19.40
CA VAL A 5 57.96 -17.07 -18.14
C VAL A 5 57.26 -15.71 -18.15
N THR A 6 57.94 -14.67 -18.66
CA THR A 6 57.36 -13.32 -18.76
C THR A 6 56.15 -13.27 -19.70
N ILE A 7 56.22 -13.93 -20.86
CA ILE A 7 55.06 -13.98 -21.78
C ILE A 7 53.89 -14.77 -21.19
N GLN A 8 54.16 -15.89 -20.49
CA GLN A 8 53.12 -16.65 -19.82
C GLN A 8 52.44 -15.83 -18.71
N ASN A 9 53.22 -15.08 -17.93
CA ASN A 9 52.69 -14.22 -16.88
C ASN A 9 51.87 -13.04 -17.45
N ALA A 10 52.30 -12.45 -18.58
CA ALA A 10 51.52 -11.41 -19.25
C ALA A 10 50.18 -11.93 -19.78
N VAL A 11 50.15 -13.14 -20.36
CA VAL A 11 48.90 -13.79 -20.79
C VAL A 11 48.01 -14.13 -19.59
N ASN A 12 48.59 -14.64 -18.50
CA ASN A 12 47.86 -14.90 -17.27
C ASN A 12 47.24 -13.62 -16.71
N ALA A 13 48.00 -12.53 -16.61
CA ALA A 13 47.51 -11.24 -16.13
C ALA A 13 46.36 -10.67 -16.98
N PHE A 14 46.41 -10.88 -18.30
CA PHE A 14 45.34 -10.46 -19.21
C PHE A 14 44.03 -11.24 -19.01
N ILE A 15 44.11 -12.56 -18.83
CA ILE A 15 42.92 -13.42 -18.69
C ILE A 15 42.40 -13.42 -17.25
N ASP A 16 43.29 -13.64 -16.29
CA ASP A 16 42.98 -13.83 -14.88
C ASP A 16 44.00 -13.09 -14.00
N SER A 17 43.60 -11.92 -13.50
CA SER A 17 44.47 -11.07 -12.69
C SER A 17 44.87 -11.69 -11.34
N THR A 18 44.25 -12.79 -10.89
CA THR A 18 44.69 -13.52 -9.67
C THR A 18 45.86 -14.46 -9.95
N LYS A 19 46.15 -14.75 -11.22
CA LYS A 19 47.26 -15.61 -11.65
C LYS A 19 48.49 -14.80 -12.07
N ASP A 20 48.46 -13.48 -11.93
CA ASP A 20 49.61 -12.60 -12.16
C ASP A 20 50.55 -12.63 -10.95
N GLN A 21 51.75 -13.19 -11.15
CA GLN A 21 52.78 -13.29 -10.12
C GLN A 21 53.65 -12.03 -10.01
N ASN A 22 53.57 -11.13 -10.99
CA ASN A 22 54.37 -9.88 -11.05
C ASN A 22 53.55 -8.64 -10.62
N ALA A 23 52.41 -8.83 -9.97
CA ALA A 23 51.56 -7.73 -9.54
C ALA A 23 52.35 -6.80 -8.57
N PRO A 24 52.39 -5.48 -8.82
CA PRO A 24 53.12 -4.54 -7.98
C PRO A 24 52.54 -4.52 -6.56
N ALA A 25 53.40 -4.79 -5.56
CA ALA A 25 53.02 -4.77 -4.15
C ALA A 25 52.40 -3.40 -3.78
N GLY A 26 51.14 -3.43 -3.32
CA GLY A 26 50.42 -2.24 -2.87
C GLY A 26 49.47 -1.58 -3.88
N LYS A 27 49.34 -2.09 -5.12
CA LYS A 27 48.31 -1.64 -6.07
C LYS A 27 47.34 -2.76 -6.42
N LEU A 28 46.06 -2.41 -6.58
CA LEU A 28 45.06 -3.35 -7.10
C LEU A 28 45.48 -3.80 -8.50
N PRO A 29 45.52 -5.13 -8.77
CA PRO A 29 45.88 -5.63 -10.09
C PRO A 29 44.83 -5.19 -11.11
N ILE A 30 45.29 -4.94 -12.35
CA ILE A 30 44.41 -4.60 -13.46
C ILE A 30 43.45 -5.78 -13.68
N PRO A 31 42.12 -5.57 -13.68
CA PRO A 31 41.18 -6.66 -13.86
C PRO A 31 41.36 -7.36 -15.21
N GLY A 32 41.56 -8.68 -15.19
CA GLY A 32 41.57 -9.51 -16.40
C GLY A 32 40.15 -9.79 -16.91
N VAL A 33 40.06 -10.50 -18.04
CA VAL A 33 38.78 -10.86 -18.67
C VAL A 33 37.86 -11.61 -17.69
N LYS A 34 38.39 -12.55 -16.91
CA LYS A 34 37.62 -13.30 -15.91
C LYS A 34 36.99 -12.40 -14.86
N GLN A 35 37.74 -11.44 -14.32
CA GLN A 35 37.26 -10.49 -13.32
C GLN A 35 36.16 -9.57 -13.87
N ALA A 36 36.19 -9.25 -15.17
CA ALA A 36 35.13 -8.48 -15.82
C ALA A 36 33.81 -9.28 -15.95
N LEU A 37 33.88 -10.61 -16.01
CA LEU A 37 32.71 -11.48 -16.17
C LEU A 37 32.08 -11.91 -14.82
N GLU A 38 32.90 -12.35 -13.86
CA GLU A 38 32.44 -13.11 -12.69
C GLU A 38 31.98 -12.25 -11.48
N LYS A 39 32.36 -10.97 -11.44
CA LYS A 39 31.98 -10.11 -10.30
C LYS A 39 30.47 -9.93 -10.19
N LYS A 40 29.97 -9.55 -9.00
CA LYS A 40 28.58 -9.09 -8.82
C LYS A 40 28.24 -7.92 -9.76
N GLU A 41 29.23 -7.08 -10.01
CA GLU A 41 29.20 -6.00 -11.00
C GLU A 41 29.70 -6.39 -12.40
N GLY A 42 30.00 -7.68 -12.62
CA GLY A 42 30.46 -8.21 -13.89
C GLY A 42 29.35 -8.27 -14.94
N LEU A 43 29.73 -8.62 -16.17
CA LEU A 43 28.89 -8.54 -17.36
C LEU A 43 27.54 -9.25 -17.20
N PHE A 44 27.53 -10.49 -16.70
CA PHE A 44 26.31 -11.30 -16.63
C PHE A 44 25.25 -10.66 -15.73
N ARG A 45 25.61 -10.28 -14.51
CA ARG A 45 24.63 -9.77 -13.53
C ARG A 45 24.25 -8.31 -13.78
N LYS A 46 25.23 -7.47 -14.14
CA LYS A 46 25.04 -6.02 -14.25
C LYS A 46 24.52 -5.56 -15.60
N HIS A 47 24.78 -6.32 -16.67
CA HIS A 47 24.53 -5.88 -18.04
C HIS A 47 23.74 -6.89 -18.90
N MET A 48 23.66 -8.16 -18.52
CA MET A 48 22.76 -9.12 -19.18
C MET A 48 21.45 -9.30 -18.40
N MET A 49 21.52 -9.69 -17.12
CA MET A 49 20.35 -9.94 -16.28
C MET A 49 19.65 -8.65 -15.85
N GLY A 50 20.42 -7.64 -15.46
CA GLY A 50 19.95 -6.27 -15.23
C GLY A 50 20.40 -5.37 -16.37
N LYS A 51 19.51 -4.50 -16.85
CA LYS A 51 19.86 -3.46 -17.83
C LYS A 51 19.27 -2.13 -17.38
N ARG A 52 19.97 -1.04 -17.71
CA ARG A 52 19.35 0.28 -17.72
C ARG A 52 18.44 0.36 -18.95
N VAL A 53 17.26 0.91 -18.77
CA VAL A 53 16.22 0.97 -19.80
C VAL A 53 15.94 2.43 -20.18
N ASN A 54 15.57 2.62 -21.43
CA ASN A 54 15.02 3.89 -21.93
C ASN A 54 13.54 4.01 -21.51
N TYR A 55 12.96 5.20 -21.68
CA TYR A 55 11.53 5.47 -21.41
C TYR A 55 11.07 5.14 -19.98
N ALA A 56 11.95 5.41 -19.00
CA ALA A 56 11.65 5.24 -17.58
C ALA A 56 11.88 6.54 -16.81
N ALA A 57 11.13 6.71 -15.71
CA ALA A 57 11.27 7.83 -14.79
C ALA A 57 11.23 7.32 -13.34
N ARG A 58 11.75 8.14 -12.41
CA ARG A 58 11.72 7.86 -10.96
C ARG A 58 11.43 9.15 -10.22
N SER A 59 10.56 9.08 -9.22
CA SER A 59 10.22 10.20 -8.32
C SER A 59 9.91 9.68 -6.92
N VAL A 60 9.93 10.58 -5.94
CA VAL A 60 9.25 10.37 -4.65
C VAL A 60 7.75 10.28 -4.90
N ILE A 61 7.07 9.42 -4.14
CA ILE A 61 5.62 9.22 -4.20
C ILE A 61 4.91 10.04 -3.13
N SER A 62 3.71 10.51 -3.45
CA SER A 62 2.81 11.22 -2.53
C SER A 62 1.46 10.50 -2.49
N PRO A 63 0.76 10.46 -1.34
CA PRO A 63 -0.56 9.86 -1.25
C PRO A 63 -1.62 10.73 -1.93
N ASP A 64 -2.61 10.10 -2.56
CA ASP A 64 -3.75 10.78 -3.17
C ASP A 64 -5.01 9.89 -3.03
N PRO A 65 -6.04 10.31 -2.27
CA PRO A 65 -7.28 9.54 -2.10
C PRO A 65 -8.31 9.74 -3.22
N MET A 66 -8.07 10.66 -4.16
CA MET A 66 -9.04 10.99 -5.22
C MET A 66 -8.84 10.16 -6.49
N LEU A 67 -7.61 9.71 -6.75
CA LEU A 67 -7.29 8.80 -7.85
C LEU A 67 -7.90 7.40 -7.64
N GLU A 68 -8.12 6.66 -8.73
CA GLU A 68 -8.50 5.25 -8.62
C GLU A 68 -7.38 4.40 -8.05
N THR A 69 -7.72 3.26 -7.45
CA THR A 69 -6.74 2.32 -6.90
C THR A 69 -5.80 1.73 -7.96
N ASN A 70 -6.19 1.74 -9.24
CA ASN A 70 -5.38 1.28 -10.36
C ASN A 70 -4.75 2.42 -11.18
N GLU A 71 -4.87 3.67 -10.74
CA GLU A 71 -4.33 4.85 -11.40
C GLU A 71 -3.01 5.29 -10.75
N ILE A 72 -2.25 6.10 -11.49
CA ILE A 72 -1.08 6.82 -10.98
C ILE A 72 -1.05 8.24 -11.54
N GLY A 73 -0.91 9.20 -10.63
CA GLY A 73 -0.73 10.59 -10.98
C GLY A 73 0.67 10.83 -11.55
N VAL A 74 0.75 11.31 -12.78
CA VAL A 74 2.03 11.61 -13.43
C VAL A 74 2.23 13.12 -13.56
N PRO A 75 3.34 13.66 -13.02
CA PRO A 75 3.66 15.08 -13.15
C PRO A 75 3.79 15.52 -14.61
N PRO A 76 3.40 16.77 -14.95
CA PRO A 76 3.56 17.31 -16.30
C PRO A 76 5.00 17.23 -16.85
N VAL A 77 6.00 17.29 -15.96
CA VAL A 77 7.42 17.16 -16.30
C VAL A 77 7.73 15.81 -16.96
N PHE A 78 7.17 14.72 -16.42
CA PHE A 78 7.34 13.38 -17.01
C PHE A 78 6.45 13.22 -18.25
N ALA A 79 5.23 13.76 -18.20
CA ALA A 79 4.26 13.63 -19.28
C ALA A 79 4.75 14.23 -20.62
N LYS A 80 5.50 15.34 -20.57
CA LYS A 80 6.08 15.99 -21.76
C LYS A 80 7.39 15.35 -22.25
N LYS A 81 7.99 14.43 -21.49
CA LYS A 81 9.28 13.80 -21.84
C LYS A 81 9.14 12.37 -22.31
N LEU A 82 8.27 11.59 -21.67
CA LEU A 82 8.00 10.22 -22.08
C LEU A 82 7.08 10.23 -23.30
N THR A 83 7.44 9.44 -24.30
CA THR A 83 6.68 9.31 -25.55
C THR A 83 6.37 7.86 -25.85
N TYR A 84 5.29 7.67 -26.63
CA TYR A 84 4.88 6.37 -27.14
C TYR A 84 4.80 6.45 -28.68
N PRO A 85 5.46 5.54 -29.42
CA PRO A 85 5.42 5.53 -30.88
C PRO A 85 4.09 4.98 -31.38
N GLU A 86 3.10 5.84 -31.57
CA GLU A 86 1.77 5.48 -32.05
C GLU A 86 1.75 5.42 -33.58
N PRO A 87 1.41 4.28 -34.21
CA PRO A 87 1.23 4.20 -35.65
C PRO A 87 0.04 5.05 -36.11
N VAL A 88 0.23 5.81 -37.19
CA VAL A 88 -0.85 6.59 -37.79
C VAL A 88 -1.77 5.66 -38.56
N THR A 89 -3.06 5.79 -38.32
CA THR A 89 -4.14 5.05 -38.97
C THR A 89 -5.30 6.01 -39.25
N SER A 90 -6.30 5.57 -40.03
CA SER A 90 -7.47 6.39 -40.35
C SER A 90 -8.28 6.81 -39.11
N TYR A 91 -8.34 5.99 -38.05
CA TYR A 91 -9.14 6.29 -36.87
C TYR A 91 -8.47 7.26 -35.89
N ASN A 92 -7.13 7.25 -35.79
CA ASN A 92 -6.39 8.10 -34.84
C ASN A 92 -5.72 9.32 -35.50
N ALA A 93 -5.76 9.45 -36.82
CA ALA A 93 -5.11 10.54 -37.54
C ALA A 93 -5.54 11.93 -37.05
N SER A 94 -6.81 12.13 -36.69
CA SER A 94 -7.28 13.41 -36.15
C SER A 94 -6.59 13.75 -34.81
N GLU A 95 -6.49 12.78 -33.90
CA GLU A 95 -5.83 12.95 -32.60
C GLU A 95 -4.33 13.21 -32.78
N LEU A 96 -3.67 12.43 -33.63
CA LEU A 96 -2.23 12.55 -33.90
C LEU A 96 -1.86 13.84 -34.64
N ARG A 97 -2.73 14.33 -35.53
CA ARG A 97 -2.58 15.66 -36.14
C ARG A 97 -2.52 16.75 -35.07
N GLN A 98 -3.45 16.71 -34.12
CA GLN A 98 -3.47 17.68 -33.03
C GLN A 98 -2.22 17.55 -32.14
N ALA A 99 -1.76 16.33 -31.86
CA ALA A 99 -0.55 16.09 -31.09
C ALA A 99 0.70 16.69 -31.77
N VAL A 100 0.85 16.53 -33.08
CA VAL A 100 1.94 17.13 -33.86
C VAL A 100 1.84 18.66 -33.86
N ILE A 101 0.64 19.22 -34.02
CA ILE A 101 0.41 20.67 -33.97
C ILE A 101 0.79 21.25 -32.60
N ASN A 102 0.42 20.58 -31.51
CA ASN A 102 0.75 20.99 -30.13
C ASN A 102 2.27 20.91 -29.87
N GLY A 103 2.95 19.93 -30.48
CA GLY A 103 4.40 19.74 -30.42
C GLY A 103 4.93 19.36 -29.03
N PRO A 104 6.22 19.61 -28.74
CA PRO A 104 6.89 19.04 -27.57
C PRO A 104 6.58 19.75 -26.23
N ASP A 105 6.17 21.02 -26.26
CA ASP A 105 6.01 21.81 -25.03
C ASP A 105 4.60 21.79 -24.45
N GLN A 106 3.58 21.55 -25.29
CA GLN A 106 2.17 21.52 -24.90
C GLN A 106 1.67 20.07 -24.78
N TRP A 107 1.05 19.74 -23.65
CA TRP A 107 0.39 18.45 -23.45
C TRP A 107 -1.12 18.57 -23.76
N PRO A 108 -1.76 17.59 -24.41
CA PRO A 108 -1.19 16.39 -25.05
C PRO A 108 -0.53 16.75 -26.40
N GLY A 109 0.71 16.32 -26.63
CA GLY A 109 1.54 16.74 -27.77
C GLY A 109 2.40 15.61 -28.34
N ALA A 110 3.43 15.95 -29.11
CA ALA A 110 4.36 14.99 -29.71
C ALA A 110 5.77 15.59 -29.87
N ILE A 111 6.79 14.73 -29.81
CA ILE A 111 8.20 15.16 -29.88
C ILE A 111 8.80 14.94 -31.26
N GLN A 112 8.45 13.84 -31.94
CA GLN A 112 9.05 13.47 -33.23
C GLN A 112 8.08 12.61 -34.05
N VAL A 113 8.29 12.58 -35.37
CA VAL A 113 7.55 11.75 -36.32
C VAL A 113 8.54 10.84 -37.04
N GLN A 114 8.23 9.56 -37.13
CA GLN A 114 8.94 8.58 -37.93
C GLN A 114 8.25 8.43 -39.28
N ASN A 115 9.00 8.62 -40.36
CA ASN A 115 8.53 8.39 -41.72
C ASN A 115 8.56 6.89 -42.07
N GLU A 116 8.02 6.54 -43.23
CA GLU A 116 7.91 5.16 -43.73
C GLU A 116 9.29 4.53 -44.03
N ASP A 117 10.30 5.35 -44.33
CA ASP A 117 11.70 4.96 -44.54
C ASP A 117 12.47 4.72 -43.22
N GLY A 118 11.81 4.96 -42.08
CA GLY A 118 12.40 4.84 -40.74
C GLY A 118 13.13 6.09 -40.25
N SER A 119 13.26 7.14 -41.08
CA SER A 119 13.87 8.42 -40.68
C SER A 119 13.05 9.11 -39.60
N LEU A 120 13.73 9.74 -38.63
CA LEU A 120 13.11 10.47 -37.54
C LEU A 120 13.19 11.98 -37.78
N GLN A 121 12.05 12.63 -37.84
CA GLN A 121 11.92 14.07 -37.92
C GLN A 121 11.54 14.64 -36.55
N SER A 122 12.46 15.40 -35.94
CA SER A 122 12.23 16.07 -34.66
C SER A 122 11.29 17.27 -34.82
N LEU A 123 10.32 17.42 -33.92
CA LEU A 123 9.43 18.58 -33.86
C LEU A 123 9.98 19.71 -32.97
N ILE A 124 11.12 19.48 -32.32
CA ILE A 124 11.78 20.47 -31.44
C ILE A 124 12.36 21.58 -32.31
N GLY A 125 12.03 22.83 -31.99
CA GLY A 125 12.49 24.01 -32.72
C GLY A 125 11.70 24.32 -34.00
N MET A 126 10.66 23.54 -34.33
CA MET A 126 9.80 23.81 -35.49
C MET A 126 8.71 24.85 -35.18
N THR A 127 8.39 25.67 -36.19
CA THR A 127 7.27 26.62 -36.08
C THR A 127 5.92 25.90 -36.15
N LEU A 128 4.85 26.59 -35.77
CA LEU A 128 3.49 26.04 -35.82
C LEU A 128 3.05 25.72 -37.26
N GLU A 129 3.50 26.51 -38.23
CA GLU A 129 3.21 26.28 -39.66
C GLU A 129 3.90 25.02 -40.18
N GLN A 130 5.18 24.83 -39.86
CA GLN A 130 5.93 23.62 -40.22
C GLN A 130 5.26 22.37 -39.61
N ARG A 131 4.83 22.45 -38.34
CA ARG A 131 4.11 21.36 -37.66
C ARG A 131 2.77 21.05 -38.32
N LYS A 132 2.01 22.07 -38.76
CA LYS A 132 0.75 21.87 -39.51
C LYS A 132 0.98 21.16 -40.83
N THR A 133 2.03 21.51 -41.57
CA THR A 133 2.39 20.84 -42.83
C THR A 133 2.66 19.35 -42.61
N ILE A 134 3.47 19.02 -41.60
CA ILE A 134 3.76 17.63 -41.24
C ILE A 134 2.49 16.89 -40.81
N ALA A 135 1.66 17.51 -39.97
CA ALA A 135 0.40 16.93 -39.50
C ALA A 135 -0.54 16.55 -40.66
N ASN A 136 -0.66 17.42 -41.67
CA ASN A 136 -1.50 17.16 -42.83
C ASN A 136 -0.97 16.01 -43.70
N GLN A 137 0.34 15.79 -43.70
CA GLN A 137 1.05 14.72 -44.43
C GLN A 137 1.16 13.39 -43.67
N LEU A 138 0.49 13.23 -42.52
CA LEU A 138 0.59 11.98 -41.74
C LEU A 138 -0.04 10.75 -42.42
N LEU A 139 -1.03 10.96 -43.29
CA LEU A 139 -1.75 9.90 -44.02
C LEU A 139 -1.37 9.83 -45.51
N THR A 140 -0.49 10.70 -45.99
CA THR A 140 -0.09 10.70 -47.40
C THR A 140 0.79 9.48 -47.65
N PRO A 141 0.42 8.56 -48.56
CA PRO A 141 1.25 7.41 -48.89
C PRO A 141 2.57 7.89 -49.51
N SER A 142 3.67 7.20 -49.21
CA SER A 142 4.91 7.39 -49.95
C SER A 142 4.82 6.69 -51.31
N ASN A 143 5.59 7.15 -52.29
CA ASN A 143 5.61 6.57 -53.64
C ASN A 143 6.27 5.18 -53.68
N ASP A 144 7.03 4.83 -52.64
CA ASP A 144 7.56 3.48 -52.47
C ASP A 144 6.45 2.58 -51.92
N SER A 145 6.39 1.34 -52.41
CA SER A 145 5.45 0.31 -51.97
C SER A 145 5.75 -0.20 -50.55
N SER A 146 5.88 0.71 -49.59
CA SER A 146 6.09 0.41 -48.17
C SER A 146 4.75 0.07 -47.53
N VAL A 147 4.71 -1.07 -46.87
CA VAL A 147 3.55 -1.54 -46.07
C VAL A 147 3.50 -0.81 -44.70
N VAL A 148 4.49 0.05 -44.40
CA VAL A 148 4.67 0.65 -43.08
C VAL A 148 4.12 2.07 -43.05
N ASN A 149 3.21 2.34 -42.11
CA ASN A 149 2.70 3.69 -41.86
C ASN A 149 3.68 4.51 -41.01
N LYS A 150 3.59 5.84 -41.13
CA LYS A 150 4.28 6.79 -40.23
C LYS A 150 3.92 6.52 -38.76
N LYS A 151 4.84 6.84 -37.85
CA LYS A 151 4.61 6.76 -36.40
C LYS A 151 4.84 8.11 -35.73
N VAL A 152 3.90 8.52 -34.89
CA VAL A 152 4.03 9.77 -34.11
C VAL A 152 4.43 9.40 -32.69
N TYR A 153 5.55 9.97 -32.22
CA TYR A 153 5.99 9.83 -30.84
C TYR A 153 5.22 10.83 -29.98
N ARG A 154 3.95 10.50 -29.72
CA ARG A 154 3.06 11.30 -28.88
C ARG A 154 3.50 11.24 -27.42
N HIS A 155 3.23 12.30 -26.67
CA HIS A 155 3.34 12.29 -25.21
C HIS A 155 2.46 11.18 -24.62
N ILE A 156 2.84 10.72 -23.43
CA ILE A 156 1.97 9.85 -22.63
C ILE A 156 0.67 10.59 -22.30
N LYS A 157 -0.46 9.91 -22.42
CA LYS A 157 -1.80 10.44 -22.21
C LYS A 157 -2.56 9.68 -21.12
N ASN A 158 -3.68 10.23 -20.69
CA ASN A 158 -4.55 9.56 -19.73
C ASN A 158 -4.95 8.18 -20.25
N LYS A 159 -4.96 7.19 -19.35
CA LYS A 159 -5.22 5.77 -19.63
C LYS A 159 -4.12 5.00 -20.36
N ASP A 160 -2.98 5.61 -20.69
CA ASP A 160 -1.78 4.84 -21.02
C ASP A 160 -1.37 3.99 -19.81
N VAL A 161 -0.81 2.81 -20.04
CA VAL A 161 -0.38 1.90 -18.98
C VAL A 161 1.09 2.10 -18.70
N VAL A 162 1.44 2.25 -17.42
CA VAL A 162 2.82 2.32 -16.95
C VAL A 162 3.10 1.19 -15.96
N ILE A 163 4.32 0.67 -15.96
CA ILE A 163 4.76 -0.32 -14.98
C ILE A 163 5.42 0.42 -13.82
N MET A 164 4.77 0.40 -12.66
CA MET A 164 5.31 0.94 -11.42
C MET A 164 6.07 -0.14 -10.67
N ASN A 165 7.24 0.20 -10.14
CA ASN A 165 8.06 -0.70 -9.34
C ASN A 165 8.53 0.00 -8.06
N ARG A 166 8.45 -0.70 -6.92
CA ARG A 166 9.04 -0.27 -5.64
C ARG A 166 10.23 -1.18 -5.29
N GLN A 167 11.41 -0.59 -5.17
CA GLN A 167 12.61 -1.31 -4.70
C GLN A 167 12.60 -1.42 -3.17
N PRO A 168 13.01 -2.57 -2.59
CA PRO A 168 13.39 -3.84 -3.23
C PRO A 168 12.17 -4.64 -3.73
N THR A 169 12.30 -5.22 -4.93
CA THR A 169 11.24 -6.04 -5.55
C THR A 169 11.35 -7.49 -5.07
N LEU A 170 10.63 -7.85 -4.01
CA LEU A 170 10.67 -9.21 -3.43
C LEU A 170 9.62 -10.15 -4.03
N HIS A 171 8.49 -9.60 -4.46
CA HIS A 171 7.37 -10.35 -5.02
C HIS A 171 6.83 -9.66 -6.26
N LYS A 172 6.12 -10.40 -7.12
CA LYS A 172 5.53 -9.87 -8.36
C LYS A 172 4.66 -8.62 -8.13
N ALA A 173 3.94 -8.55 -7.00
CA ALA A 173 3.08 -7.42 -6.65
C ALA A 173 3.85 -6.11 -6.37
N SER A 174 5.17 -6.17 -6.19
CA SER A 174 6.00 -4.96 -6.10
C SER A 174 6.22 -4.29 -7.47
N MET A 175 5.82 -4.94 -8.56
CA MET A 175 5.86 -4.43 -9.93
C MET A 175 4.50 -4.64 -10.63
N MET A 176 3.71 -3.57 -10.75
CA MET A 176 2.32 -3.64 -11.25
C MET A 176 2.07 -2.61 -12.36
N GLY A 177 1.09 -2.91 -13.21
CA GLY A 177 0.59 -1.97 -14.22
C GLY A 177 -0.42 -0.99 -13.63
N HIS A 178 -0.23 0.30 -13.87
CA HIS A 178 -1.14 1.37 -13.46
C HIS A 178 -1.57 2.20 -14.67
N LYS A 179 -2.78 2.72 -14.64
CA LYS A 179 -3.29 3.67 -15.65
C LYS A 179 -2.81 5.08 -15.32
N LEU A 180 -2.28 5.77 -16.30
CA LEU A 180 -1.77 7.11 -16.13
C LEU A 180 -2.91 8.13 -16.04
N ILE A 181 -2.78 9.07 -15.11
CA ILE A 181 -3.58 10.30 -15.04
C ILE A 181 -2.65 11.51 -15.02
N TYR A 182 -2.81 12.39 -16.00
CA TYR A 182 -2.05 13.62 -16.16
C TYR A 182 -2.44 14.64 -15.10
N GLY A 183 -1.44 15.22 -14.44
CA GLY A 183 -1.61 16.34 -13.52
C GLY A 183 -2.46 16.03 -12.29
N CYS A 184 -2.76 14.75 -12.03
CA CYS A 184 -3.67 14.30 -10.97
C CYS A 184 -5.09 14.91 -11.06
N ILE A 185 -5.46 15.52 -12.20
CA ILE A 185 -6.78 16.10 -12.41
C ILE A 185 -7.62 15.03 -13.11
N ARG A 186 -8.60 14.51 -12.39
CA ARG A 186 -9.44 13.43 -12.87
C ARG A 186 -10.76 13.99 -13.39
N PRO A 187 -11.18 13.64 -14.63
CA PRO A 187 -12.55 13.89 -15.07
C PRO A 187 -13.52 12.97 -14.30
N GLU A 188 -14.67 13.49 -13.87
CA GLU A 188 -15.61 12.81 -12.95
C GLU A 188 -16.35 11.59 -13.55
N ASP A 189 -16.13 11.30 -14.84
CA ASP A 189 -16.89 10.31 -15.61
C ASP A 189 -16.42 8.85 -15.40
N GLY A 190 -17.37 7.89 -15.50
CA GLY A 190 -17.06 6.46 -15.70
C GLY A 190 -17.18 5.53 -14.49
N HIS A 191 -17.80 5.99 -13.39
CA HIS A 191 -17.95 5.21 -12.14
C HIS A 191 -19.20 4.34 -12.08
N THR A 192 -20.19 4.64 -12.91
CA THR A 192 -21.41 3.85 -13.04
C THR A 192 -21.21 2.81 -14.14
N ASN A 193 -21.69 1.59 -13.92
CA ASN A 193 -21.64 0.56 -14.95
C ASN A 193 -22.72 0.82 -16.01
N GLY A 194 -22.40 1.68 -16.98
CA GLY A 194 -23.20 1.89 -18.19
C GLY A 194 -24.52 2.64 -17.99
N ASN A 195 -24.81 3.17 -16.80
CA ASN A 195 -25.93 4.08 -16.58
C ASN A 195 -25.42 5.52 -16.54
N SER A 196 -25.87 6.35 -17.47
CA SER A 196 -25.63 7.80 -17.44
C SER A 196 -26.32 8.50 -16.25
N ARG A 197 -27.26 7.82 -15.59
CA ARG A 197 -28.03 8.33 -14.45
C ARG A 197 -27.77 7.53 -13.18
N ILE A 198 -27.51 8.23 -12.08
CA ILE A 198 -27.36 7.65 -10.75
C ILE A 198 -28.73 7.16 -10.25
N LEU A 199 -28.78 5.90 -9.82
CA LEU A 199 -29.94 5.31 -9.17
C LEU A 199 -29.88 5.58 -7.67
N THR A 200 -31.01 5.91 -7.06
CA THR A 200 -31.16 6.17 -5.62
C THR A 200 -32.19 5.24 -5.00
N VAL A 201 -32.10 5.06 -3.67
CA VAL A 201 -33.06 4.29 -2.87
C VAL A 201 -34.04 5.21 -2.16
N PRO A 202 -35.27 4.75 -1.84
CA PRO A 202 -36.21 5.52 -1.03
C PRO A 202 -35.65 5.78 0.39
N PRO A 203 -36.11 6.83 1.09
CA PRO A 203 -35.68 7.14 2.45
C PRO A 203 -36.08 6.02 3.43
N ALA A 204 -35.30 5.83 4.49
CA ALA A 204 -35.66 4.88 5.55
C ALA A 204 -36.75 5.45 6.47
N ILE A 205 -36.70 6.76 6.73
CA ILE A 205 -37.67 7.48 7.54
C ILE A 205 -38.45 8.39 6.61
N PHE A 206 -39.76 8.22 6.50
CA PHE A 206 -40.62 9.05 5.65
C PHE A 206 -41.21 10.25 6.41
N LYS A 207 -41.44 10.12 7.71
CA LYS A 207 -42.05 11.12 8.59
C LYS A 207 -41.26 11.17 9.90
N PRO A 208 -41.00 12.35 10.52
CA PRO A 208 -41.44 13.70 10.13
C PRO A 208 -40.73 14.27 8.90
N GLU A 209 -39.49 13.89 8.66
CA GLU A 209 -38.69 14.30 7.51
C GLU A 209 -38.11 13.09 6.78
N ALA A 210 -37.93 13.21 5.47
CA ALA A 210 -37.34 12.17 4.65
C ALA A 210 -35.83 12.05 4.94
N LEU A 211 -35.44 11.01 5.69
CA LEU A 211 -34.04 10.77 6.08
C LEU A 211 -33.53 9.40 5.57
N TRP A 212 -32.27 9.40 5.17
CA TRP A 212 -31.54 8.21 4.74
C TRP A 212 -30.50 7.82 5.79
N THR A 213 -30.26 6.52 5.92
CA THR A 213 -29.24 5.98 6.82
C THR A 213 -27.88 5.90 6.12
N GLY A 214 -26.79 5.89 6.89
CA GLY A 214 -25.45 5.64 6.33
C GLY A 214 -25.33 4.28 5.64
N LYS A 215 -26.06 3.26 6.12
CA LYS A 215 -26.12 1.94 5.49
C LYS A 215 -26.75 2.00 4.09
N GLN A 216 -27.79 2.81 3.89
CA GLN A 216 -28.41 3.05 2.58
C GLN A 216 -27.47 3.71 1.57
N VAL A 217 -26.51 4.53 2.03
CA VAL A 217 -25.47 5.10 1.14
C VAL A 217 -24.62 3.98 0.54
N ILE A 218 -24.19 3.00 1.36
CA ILE A 218 -23.44 1.83 0.89
C ILE A 218 -24.27 1.00 -0.09
N THR A 219 -25.54 0.74 0.24
CA THR A 219 -26.49 0.05 -0.67
C THR A 219 -26.59 0.77 -2.02
N THR A 220 -26.70 2.10 -2.01
CA THR A 220 -26.81 2.92 -3.23
C THR A 220 -25.54 2.82 -4.07
N ILE A 221 -24.36 2.77 -3.45
CA ILE A 221 -23.10 2.59 -4.15
C ILE A 221 -23.05 1.23 -4.85
N LEU A 222 -23.38 0.14 -4.14
CA LEU A 222 -23.38 -1.20 -4.71
C LEU A 222 -24.41 -1.33 -5.85
N LEU A 223 -25.55 -0.66 -5.74
CA LEU A 223 -26.57 -0.59 -6.78
C LEU A 223 -26.06 0.02 -8.09
N ASN A 224 -25.19 1.03 -8.01
CA ASN A 224 -24.66 1.75 -9.18
C ASN A 224 -23.38 1.12 -9.75
N ILE A 225 -22.61 0.39 -8.93
CA ILE A 225 -21.39 -0.29 -9.34
C ILE A 225 -21.66 -1.69 -9.90
N LYS A 226 -22.73 -2.38 -9.49
CA LYS A 226 -22.99 -3.74 -9.98
C LYS A 226 -23.20 -3.76 -11.52
N PRO A 227 -22.81 -4.83 -12.21
CA PRO A 227 -23.13 -5.00 -13.63
C PRO A 227 -24.65 -5.05 -13.86
N LYS A 228 -25.09 -4.56 -15.04
CA LYS A 228 -26.50 -4.67 -15.45
C LYS A 228 -26.88 -6.15 -15.59
N ASN A 229 -28.09 -6.50 -15.16
CA ASN A 229 -28.68 -7.84 -15.22
C ASN A 229 -28.10 -8.90 -14.26
N VAL A 230 -27.34 -8.50 -13.24
CA VAL A 230 -26.87 -9.41 -12.20
C VAL A 230 -27.62 -9.15 -10.88
N PRO A 231 -28.06 -10.22 -10.16
CA PRO A 231 -28.65 -10.05 -8.84
C PRO A 231 -27.66 -9.40 -7.87
N GLY A 232 -28.18 -8.75 -6.83
CA GLY A 232 -27.34 -8.17 -5.79
C GLY A 232 -26.67 -9.24 -4.94
N ILE A 233 -25.60 -8.85 -4.24
CA ILE A 233 -24.78 -9.76 -3.44
C ILE A 233 -25.52 -10.18 -2.16
N ASN A 234 -25.39 -11.44 -1.79
CA ASN A 234 -25.81 -11.98 -0.50
C ASN A 234 -24.57 -12.36 0.30
N LEU A 235 -24.41 -11.80 1.50
CA LEU A 235 -23.24 -12.05 2.35
C LEU A 235 -23.65 -12.03 3.82
N ASN A 236 -23.29 -13.07 4.55
CA ASN A 236 -23.31 -13.10 6.00
C ASN A 236 -21.87 -13.15 6.50
N SER A 237 -21.43 -12.09 7.17
CA SER A 237 -20.07 -11.92 7.69
C SER A 237 -20.11 -11.34 9.11
N LYS A 238 -18.94 -11.08 9.69
CA LYS A 238 -18.79 -10.46 11.01
C LYS A 238 -17.74 -9.35 10.97
N ASN A 239 -17.96 -8.30 11.73
CA ASN A 239 -16.93 -7.28 12.00
C ASN A 239 -16.19 -7.58 13.31
N LYS A 240 -15.20 -6.76 13.64
CA LYS A 240 -14.33 -6.90 14.81
C LYS A 240 -14.92 -6.32 16.10
N ILE A 241 -15.97 -5.50 15.99
CA ILE A 241 -16.57 -4.79 17.13
C ILE A 241 -17.66 -5.68 17.73
N LYS A 242 -17.49 -6.09 18.99
CA LYS A 242 -18.47 -6.92 19.70
C LYS A 242 -19.78 -6.17 19.92
N ASN A 243 -20.89 -6.91 20.02
CA ASN A 243 -22.22 -6.35 20.27
C ASN A 243 -22.29 -5.59 21.60
N ASP A 244 -21.58 -6.05 22.63
CA ASP A 244 -21.56 -5.44 23.98
C ASP A 244 -21.14 -3.95 23.96
N TYR A 245 -20.33 -3.53 22.98
CA TYR A 245 -19.94 -2.13 22.81
C TYR A 245 -21.08 -1.22 22.34
N TRP A 246 -22.09 -1.78 21.69
CA TRP A 246 -23.24 -1.05 21.17
C TRP A 246 -24.43 -1.01 22.14
N GLY A 247 -24.41 -1.87 23.17
CA GLY A 247 -25.48 -2.00 24.16
C GLY A 247 -26.26 -3.31 24.05
N GLU A 248 -27.19 -3.49 24.99
CA GLU A 248 -27.99 -4.70 25.11
C GLU A 248 -28.91 -4.90 23.89
N GLY A 249 -28.98 -6.13 23.38
CA GLY A 249 -29.80 -6.48 22.22
C GLY A 249 -29.25 -6.05 20.85
N SER A 250 -28.03 -5.50 20.80
CA SER A 250 -27.40 -5.12 19.53
C SER A 250 -26.97 -6.34 18.71
N ASN A 251 -27.20 -6.28 17.40
CA ASN A 251 -26.71 -7.25 16.42
C ASN A 251 -25.70 -6.63 15.44
N GLU A 252 -25.14 -5.45 15.77
CA GLU A 252 -24.24 -4.71 14.87
C GLU A 252 -22.91 -5.42 14.58
N ASN A 253 -22.56 -6.50 15.29
CA ASN A 253 -21.41 -7.35 14.94
C ASN A 253 -21.65 -8.18 13.67
N GLN A 254 -22.90 -8.56 13.41
CA GLN A 254 -23.26 -9.39 12.26
C GLN A 254 -23.46 -8.50 11.03
N VAL A 255 -22.64 -8.72 10.00
CA VAL A 255 -22.72 -7.99 8.74
C VAL A 255 -23.59 -8.79 7.77
N VAL A 256 -24.73 -8.23 7.38
CA VAL A 256 -25.71 -8.90 6.52
C VAL A 256 -25.97 -8.05 5.29
N PHE A 257 -25.58 -8.58 4.12
CA PHE A 257 -26.02 -8.12 2.83
C PHE A 257 -27.07 -9.06 2.26
N LYS A 258 -28.21 -8.52 1.84
CA LYS A 258 -29.25 -9.26 1.15
C LYS A 258 -29.63 -8.53 -0.14
N ASN A 259 -29.55 -9.21 -1.27
CA ASN A 259 -29.84 -8.66 -2.60
C ASN A 259 -29.09 -7.34 -2.88
N GLY A 260 -27.87 -7.17 -2.36
CA GLY A 260 -27.06 -5.96 -2.52
C GLY A 260 -27.34 -4.84 -1.54
N GLU A 261 -28.24 -5.05 -0.57
CA GLU A 261 -28.55 -4.07 0.47
C GLU A 261 -27.86 -4.42 1.79
N LEU A 262 -27.21 -3.44 2.43
CA LEU A 262 -26.64 -3.58 3.76
C LEU A 262 -27.75 -3.42 4.81
N LEU A 263 -28.23 -4.55 5.34
CA LEU A 263 -29.35 -4.58 6.29
C LEU A 263 -28.89 -4.47 7.75
N CYS A 264 -27.76 -5.11 8.09
CA CYS A 264 -27.26 -5.16 9.46
C CYS A 264 -25.73 -5.08 9.50
N GLY A 265 -25.22 -4.51 10.59
CA GLY A 265 -23.82 -4.46 10.94
C GLY A 265 -23.04 -3.26 10.38
N ILE A 266 -21.96 -2.94 11.07
CA ILE A 266 -20.98 -1.94 10.63
C ILE A 266 -19.92 -2.55 9.72
N LEU A 267 -19.34 -1.72 8.85
CA LEU A 267 -18.21 -2.09 8.02
C LEU A 267 -16.92 -1.61 8.66
N ASP A 268 -15.93 -2.49 8.75
CA ASP A 268 -14.62 -2.22 9.34
C ASP A 268 -13.48 -2.77 8.46
N LYS A 269 -12.27 -2.86 9.02
CA LYS A 269 -11.12 -3.48 8.33
C LYS A 269 -11.37 -4.92 7.88
N SER A 270 -12.27 -5.68 8.52
CA SER A 270 -12.58 -7.05 8.08
C SER A 270 -13.39 -7.07 6.78
N GLN A 271 -14.13 -6.00 6.47
CA GLN A 271 -15.03 -5.94 5.34
C GLN A 271 -14.37 -5.35 4.07
N TYR A 272 -13.77 -4.16 4.17
CA TYR A 272 -13.16 -3.47 3.02
C TYR A 272 -11.64 -3.30 3.10
N GLY A 273 -11.02 -3.76 4.19
CA GLY A 273 -9.56 -3.85 4.29
C GLY A 273 -9.00 -5.04 3.52
N ALA A 274 -7.68 -5.23 3.60
CA ALA A 274 -7.00 -6.43 3.09
C ALA A 274 -7.30 -7.66 3.96
N SER A 275 -8.55 -8.11 3.95
CA SER A 275 -9.10 -9.18 4.78
C SER A 275 -9.84 -10.19 3.91
N GLN A 276 -9.74 -11.48 4.27
CA GLN A 276 -10.46 -12.54 3.56
C GLN A 276 -11.96 -12.53 3.90
N PHE A 277 -12.80 -12.95 2.95
CA PHE A 277 -14.25 -13.07 3.10
C PHE A 277 -15.03 -11.82 3.57
N GLY A 278 -14.42 -10.63 3.44
CA GLY A 278 -15.10 -9.35 3.58
C GLY A 278 -15.85 -8.96 2.31
N ILE A 279 -16.70 -7.94 2.38
CA ILE A 279 -17.53 -7.49 1.25
C ILE A 279 -16.71 -7.25 -0.03
N VAL A 280 -15.54 -6.62 0.03
CA VAL A 280 -14.74 -6.34 -1.19
C VAL A 280 -14.20 -7.62 -1.82
N HIS A 281 -13.77 -8.59 -1.00
CA HIS A 281 -13.33 -9.89 -1.49
C HIS A 281 -14.52 -10.68 -2.08
N SER A 282 -15.69 -10.62 -1.44
CA SER A 282 -16.89 -11.26 -2.00
C SER A 282 -17.35 -10.60 -3.31
N LEU A 283 -17.22 -9.28 -3.46
CA LEU A 283 -17.47 -8.59 -4.73
C LEU A 283 -16.48 -9.01 -5.81
N HIS A 284 -15.21 -9.25 -5.45
CA HIS A 284 -14.21 -9.78 -6.38
C HIS A 284 -14.59 -11.17 -6.90
N GLU A 285 -15.08 -12.03 -6.01
CA GLU A 285 -15.49 -13.39 -6.38
C GLU A 285 -16.77 -13.41 -7.24
N VAL A 286 -17.77 -12.60 -6.87
CA VAL A 286 -19.09 -12.63 -7.52
C VAL A 286 -19.14 -11.79 -8.80
N TYR A 287 -18.47 -10.63 -8.84
CA TYR A 287 -18.54 -9.68 -9.95
C TYR A 287 -17.19 -9.44 -10.66
N GLY A 288 -16.11 -10.04 -10.19
CA GLY A 288 -14.78 -9.91 -10.79
C GLY A 288 -13.93 -8.75 -10.23
N SER A 289 -12.66 -8.75 -10.63
CA SER A 289 -11.64 -7.82 -10.14
C SER A 289 -11.93 -6.35 -10.47
N ASP A 290 -12.52 -6.08 -11.64
CA ASP A 290 -12.81 -4.72 -12.07
C ASP A 290 -13.85 -4.04 -11.17
N VAL A 291 -14.89 -4.78 -10.78
CA VAL A 291 -15.95 -4.28 -9.89
C VAL A 291 -15.43 -4.10 -8.47
N ALA A 292 -14.61 -5.02 -7.97
CA ALA A 292 -13.98 -4.88 -6.66
C ALA A 292 -13.02 -3.66 -6.60
N GLY A 293 -12.23 -3.45 -7.65
CA GLY A 293 -11.36 -2.26 -7.77
C GLY A 293 -12.16 -0.96 -7.75
N LYS A 294 -13.24 -0.89 -8.54
CA LYS A 294 -14.17 0.26 -8.53
C LYS A 294 -14.80 0.48 -7.15
N ALA A 295 -15.24 -0.59 -6.48
CA ALA A 295 -15.82 -0.51 -5.14
C ALA A 295 -14.82 0.10 -4.14
N LEU A 296 -13.55 -0.31 -4.18
CA LEU A 296 -12.50 0.28 -3.35
C LEU A 296 -12.30 1.77 -3.62
N SER A 297 -12.20 2.18 -4.88
CA SER A 297 -12.05 3.60 -5.23
C SER A 297 -13.25 4.44 -4.78
N VAL A 298 -14.47 3.95 -4.98
CA VAL A 298 -15.70 4.68 -4.62
C VAL A 298 -15.85 4.77 -3.10
N LEU A 299 -15.57 3.69 -2.36
CA LEU A 299 -15.57 3.73 -0.89
C LEU A 299 -14.47 4.66 -0.35
N GLY A 300 -13.28 4.65 -0.94
CA GLY A 300 -12.18 5.55 -0.56
C GLY A 300 -12.57 7.03 -0.68
N ARG A 301 -13.19 7.41 -1.79
CA ARG A 301 -13.71 8.78 -1.98
C ARG A 301 -14.88 9.11 -1.07
N LEU A 302 -15.83 8.18 -0.89
CA LEU A 302 -16.95 8.36 0.03
C LEU A 302 -16.43 8.71 1.43
N PHE A 303 -15.54 7.89 1.98
CA PHE A 303 -15.03 8.10 3.33
C PHE A 303 -14.14 9.33 3.43
N THR A 304 -13.41 9.68 2.37
CA THR A 304 -12.62 10.92 2.34
C THR A 304 -13.53 12.14 2.40
N ASN A 305 -14.57 12.21 1.55
CA ASN A 305 -15.54 13.30 1.57
C ASN A 305 -16.30 13.35 2.89
N TYR A 306 -16.68 12.20 3.44
CA TYR A 306 -17.32 12.12 4.75
C TYR A 306 -16.42 12.72 5.85
N ILE A 307 -15.14 12.35 5.88
CA ILE A 307 -14.16 12.90 6.83
C ILE A 307 -13.93 14.40 6.60
N THR A 308 -13.94 14.89 5.36
CA THR A 308 -13.86 16.33 5.10
C THR A 308 -15.05 17.08 5.70
N MET A 309 -16.24 16.48 5.73
CA MET A 309 -17.45 17.08 6.29
C MET A 309 -17.53 16.97 7.82
N THR A 310 -17.18 15.82 8.40
CA THR A 310 -17.40 15.53 9.83
C THR A 310 -16.14 15.57 10.69
N ALA A 311 -14.96 15.52 10.08
CA ALA A 311 -13.66 15.31 10.71
C ALA A 311 -13.58 14.04 11.59
N PHE A 312 -12.38 13.77 12.11
CA PHE A 312 -12.10 12.76 13.12
C PHE A 312 -10.90 13.23 13.96
N THR A 313 -10.97 13.12 15.29
CA THR A 313 -9.92 13.63 16.19
C THR A 313 -9.68 12.67 17.35
N CYS A 314 -8.49 12.72 17.96
CA CYS A 314 -8.20 11.96 19.18
C CYS A 314 -7.61 12.94 20.20
N GLY A 315 -8.28 13.09 21.34
CA GLY A 315 -7.92 14.04 22.39
C GLY A 315 -7.35 13.38 23.63
N MET A 316 -6.93 14.20 24.60
CA MET A 316 -6.46 13.72 25.92
C MET A 316 -7.57 13.08 26.75
N ASP A 317 -8.80 13.50 26.53
CA ASP A 317 -10.01 12.97 27.15
C ASP A 317 -10.32 11.53 26.71
N ASP A 318 -9.86 11.10 25.53
CA ASP A 318 -9.97 9.72 25.06
C ASP A 318 -9.04 8.75 25.80
N LEU A 319 -8.02 9.28 26.51
CA LEU A 319 -7.00 8.52 27.25
C LEU A 319 -7.29 8.42 28.75
N ARG A 320 -8.36 9.06 29.23
CA ARG A 320 -8.66 9.13 30.66
C ARG A 320 -9.51 7.97 31.14
N LEU A 321 -9.14 7.41 32.30
CA LEU A 321 -10.02 6.60 33.11
C LEU A 321 -10.94 7.48 33.98
N THR A 322 -12.08 6.93 34.36
CA THR A 322 -12.95 7.49 35.41
C THR A 322 -12.25 7.44 36.78
N LYS A 323 -12.82 8.11 37.78
CA LYS A 323 -12.31 8.02 39.17
C LYS A 323 -12.37 6.58 39.69
N GLU A 324 -13.53 5.95 39.54
CA GLU A 324 -13.77 4.55 39.89
C GLU A 324 -12.81 3.59 39.15
N GLY A 325 -12.62 3.79 37.83
CA GLY A 325 -11.66 2.99 37.06
C GLY A 325 -10.21 3.15 37.54
N ASN A 326 -9.81 4.34 38.00
CA ASN A 326 -8.49 4.55 38.60
C ASN A 326 -8.38 3.92 39.99
N GLU A 327 -9.44 3.91 40.78
CA GLU A 327 -9.50 3.23 42.08
C GLU A 327 -9.31 1.72 41.91
N TRP A 328 -10.04 1.08 40.99
CA TRP A 328 -9.85 -0.34 40.66
C TRP A 328 -8.42 -0.65 40.23
N ARG A 329 -7.85 0.17 39.36
CA ARG A 329 -6.45 0.02 38.94
C ARG A 329 -5.51 0.06 40.14
N ASN A 330 -5.68 1.03 41.03
CA ASN A 330 -4.83 1.19 42.21
C ASN A 330 -5.00 0.03 43.20
N GLU A 331 -6.20 -0.49 43.38
CA GLU A 331 -6.47 -1.65 44.22
C GLU A 331 -5.77 -2.90 43.68
N ILE A 332 -5.93 -3.20 42.39
CA ILE A 332 -5.30 -4.35 41.74
C ILE A 332 -3.77 -4.22 41.77
N LEU A 333 -3.21 -3.03 41.54
CA LEU A 333 -1.76 -2.81 41.59
C LEU A 333 -1.16 -2.91 43.00
N LYS A 334 -1.95 -2.73 44.07
CA LYS A 334 -1.46 -2.99 45.43
C LYS A 334 -1.15 -4.47 45.65
N GLU A 335 -1.87 -5.38 44.97
CA GLU A 335 -1.60 -6.81 45.03
C GLU A 335 -0.24 -7.17 44.40
N SER A 336 0.31 -6.33 43.52
CA SER A 336 1.58 -6.62 42.85
C SER A 336 2.83 -6.39 43.70
N VAL A 337 2.72 -5.72 44.84
CA VAL A 337 3.87 -5.31 45.67
C VAL A 337 4.69 -6.52 46.14
N ASP A 338 4.03 -7.66 46.43
CA ASP A 338 4.70 -8.85 46.96
C ASP A 338 5.03 -9.91 45.90
N ILE A 339 4.62 -9.72 44.65
CA ILE A 339 4.73 -10.74 43.60
C ILE A 339 6.18 -11.09 43.28
N GLY A 340 7.07 -10.09 43.25
CA GLY A 340 8.50 -10.33 43.00
C GLY A 340 9.13 -11.25 44.04
N ARG A 341 8.78 -11.06 45.31
CA ARG A 341 9.24 -11.91 46.42
C ARG A 341 8.67 -13.32 46.31
N VAL A 342 7.38 -13.45 46.01
CA VAL A 342 6.72 -14.75 45.84
C VAL A 342 7.28 -15.50 44.61
N ALA A 343 7.69 -14.79 43.56
CA ALA A 343 8.40 -15.40 42.42
C ALA A 343 9.83 -15.85 42.81
N ALA A 344 10.57 -15.00 43.51
CA ALA A 344 11.93 -15.29 43.95
C ALA A 344 11.99 -16.48 44.93
N THR A 345 11.07 -16.56 45.88
CA THR A 345 10.98 -17.68 46.84
C THR A 345 10.61 -18.99 46.16
N GLU A 346 9.76 -18.96 45.13
CA GLU A 346 9.43 -20.14 44.32
C GLU A 346 10.65 -20.66 43.55
N VAL A 347 11.40 -19.78 42.88
CA VAL A 347 12.58 -20.18 42.08
C VAL A 347 13.72 -20.66 42.98
N THR A 348 13.86 -20.08 44.18
CA THR A 348 14.89 -20.47 45.16
C THR A 348 14.49 -21.66 46.04
N ASN A 349 13.30 -22.24 45.81
CA ASN A 349 12.71 -23.34 46.59
C ASN A 349 12.68 -23.04 48.10
N LEU A 350 12.33 -21.81 48.46
CA LEU A 350 12.13 -21.37 49.85
C LEU A 350 10.64 -21.25 50.17
N GLU A 351 10.30 -21.21 51.46
CA GLU A 351 8.92 -21.03 51.90
C GLU A 351 8.37 -19.67 51.44
N LYS A 352 7.07 -19.65 51.09
CA LYS A 352 6.39 -18.47 50.53
C LYS A 352 6.36 -17.25 51.44
N ASP A 353 6.60 -17.41 52.75
CA ASP A 353 6.59 -16.33 53.74
C ASP A 353 8.01 -15.81 54.06
N THR A 354 9.03 -16.28 53.34
CA THR A 354 10.41 -15.82 53.52
C THR A 354 10.54 -14.32 53.23
N LYS A 355 10.95 -13.55 54.24
CA LYS A 355 11.14 -12.10 54.11
C LYS A 355 12.25 -11.75 53.11
N ASN A 356 12.14 -10.57 52.48
CA ASN A 356 13.14 -10.04 51.54
C ASN A 356 14.55 -9.98 52.12
N ASP A 357 14.67 -9.70 53.43
CA ASP A 357 15.96 -9.54 54.12
C ASP A 357 16.57 -10.87 54.60
N ASN A 358 15.95 -12.01 54.27
CA ASN A 358 16.48 -13.30 54.68
C ASN A 358 17.84 -13.55 54.00
N LYS A 359 18.88 -13.76 54.82
CA LYS A 359 20.26 -14.00 54.36
C LYS A 359 20.36 -15.18 53.39
N GLU A 360 19.55 -16.23 53.58
CA GLU A 360 19.56 -17.41 52.72
C GLU A 360 18.94 -17.12 51.35
N LEU A 361 17.86 -16.32 51.30
CA LEU A 361 17.24 -15.88 50.04
C LEU A 361 18.23 -15.04 49.22
N LEU A 362 18.90 -14.08 49.86
CA LEU A 362 19.89 -13.22 49.19
C LEU A 362 21.07 -14.03 48.64
N LYS A 363 21.54 -15.03 49.40
CA LYS A 363 22.60 -15.94 48.95
C LYS A 363 22.20 -16.73 47.71
N ARG A 364 20.96 -17.27 47.66
CA ARG A 364 20.47 -18.01 46.48
C ARG A 364 20.21 -17.12 45.28
N LEU A 365 19.76 -15.88 45.49
CA LEU A 365 19.64 -14.91 44.42
C LEU A 365 21.00 -14.52 43.84
N GLU A 366 22.05 -14.42 44.66
CA GLU A 366 23.42 -14.19 44.17
C GLU A 366 23.92 -15.38 43.34
N GLU A 367 23.55 -16.62 43.70
CA GLU A 367 23.85 -17.80 42.87
C GLU A 367 23.14 -17.74 41.52
N ILE A 368 21.83 -17.41 41.50
CA ILE A 368 21.03 -17.25 40.29
C ILE A 368 21.60 -16.14 39.39
N LEU A 369 22.05 -15.03 39.98
CA LEU A 369 22.62 -13.91 39.23
C LEU A 369 23.90 -14.26 38.46
N ARG A 370 24.65 -15.27 38.91
CA ARG A 370 25.91 -15.68 38.31
C ARG A 370 25.74 -16.69 37.17
N ASP A 371 24.52 -17.16 36.91
CA ASP A 371 24.19 -18.22 35.96
C ASP A 371 23.04 -17.77 35.05
N ASP A 372 23.34 -17.56 33.76
CA ASP A 372 22.38 -17.03 32.77
C ASP A 372 21.14 -17.93 32.62
N ASP A 373 21.29 -19.26 32.75
CA ASP A 373 20.16 -20.18 32.62
C ASP A 373 19.22 -20.06 33.83
N LYS A 374 19.78 -19.95 35.04
CA LYS A 374 18.99 -19.78 36.26
C LYS A 374 18.34 -18.40 36.31
N LEU A 375 19.05 -17.36 35.88
CA LEU A 375 18.52 -16.00 35.79
C LEU A 375 17.32 -15.96 34.83
N GLY A 376 17.41 -16.64 33.68
CA GLY A 376 16.30 -16.78 32.74
C GLY A 376 15.06 -17.43 33.36
N ILE A 377 15.23 -18.41 34.27
CA ILE A 377 14.11 -19.03 35.00
C ILE A 377 13.45 -18.02 35.94
N LEU A 378 14.25 -17.27 36.73
CA LEU A 378 13.72 -16.25 37.64
C LEU A 378 12.93 -15.17 36.88
N ASP A 379 13.46 -14.71 35.75
CA ASP A 379 12.81 -13.72 34.88
C ASP A 379 11.51 -14.26 34.30
N ALA A 380 11.50 -15.49 33.77
CA ALA A 380 10.30 -16.10 33.19
C ALA A 380 9.18 -16.29 34.23
N VAL A 381 9.51 -16.77 35.44
CA VAL A 381 8.54 -16.97 36.52
C VAL A 381 7.98 -15.62 36.99
N THR A 382 8.86 -14.63 37.19
CA THR A 382 8.45 -13.28 37.61
C THR A 382 7.57 -12.63 36.56
N GLN A 383 7.97 -12.70 35.29
CA GLN A 383 7.24 -12.15 34.15
C GLN A 383 5.84 -12.78 34.02
N SER A 384 5.73 -14.10 34.18
CA SER A 384 4.45 -14.81 34.14
C SER A 384 3.48 -14.28 35.20
N LYS A 385 3.93 -14.10 36.45
CA LYS A 385 3.08 -13.61 37.54
C LYS A 385 2.69 -12.14 37.39
N VAL A 386 3.60 -11.26 36.98
CA VAL A 386 3.26 -9.83 36.78
C VAL A 386 2.33 -9.62 35.57
N ASN A 387 2.42 -10.49 34.56
CA ASN A 387 1.53 -10.46 33.39
C ASN A 387 0.07 -10.78 33.78
N VAL A 388 -0.15 -11.64 34.79
CA VAL A 388 -1.50 -11.92 35.31
C VAL A 388 -2.15 -10.66 35.88
N ILE A 389 -1.43 -9.93 36.75
CA ILE A 389 -1.93 -8.67 37.32
C ILE A 389 -2.17 -7.63 36.24
N SER A 390 -1.21 -7.49 35.31
CA SER A 390 -1.35 -6.57 34.18
C SER A 390 -2.64 -6.87 33.41
N GLY A 391 -2.90 -8.15 33.11
CA GLY A 391 -4.13 -8.60 32.46
C GLY A 391 -5.41 -8.33 33.25
N GLN A 392 -5.38 -8.47 34.58
CA GLN A 392 -6.52 -8.13 35.45
C GLN A 392 -6.85 -6.63 35.39
N VAL A 393 -5.83 -5.76 35.46
CA VAL A 393 -6.01 -4.30 35.30
C VAL A 393 -6.67 -3.99 33.97
N VAL A 394 -6.15 -4.57 32.87
CA VAL A 394 -6.71 -4.35 31.53
C VAL A 394 -8.18 -4.74 31.46
N ASN A 395 -8.49 -5.98 31.83
CA ASN A 395 -9.83 -6.55 31.69
C ASN A 395 -10.86 -5.82 32.55
N LYS A 396 -10.45 -5.30 33.71
CA LYS A 396 -11.34 -4.56 34.60
C LYS A 396 -11.51 -3.10 34.19
N CYS A 397 -10.42 -2.42 33.82
CA CYS A 397 -10.46 -0.98 33.53
C CYS A 397 -10.92 -0.67 32.10
N VAL A 398 -10.67 -1.56 31.13
CA VAL A 398 -10.98 -1.36 29.72
C VAL A 398 -11.94 -2.45 29.26
N PRO A 399 -13.19 -2.12 28.85
CA PRO A 399 -13.68 -0.77 28.53
C PRO A 399 -14.42 -0.04 29.66
N GLU A 400 -14.83 -0.71 30.73
CA GLU A 400 -15.84 -0.20 31.67
C GLU A 400 -15.41 1.06 32.43
N GLY A 401 -14.15 1.11 32.83
CA GLY A 401 -13.56 2.20 33.64
C GLY A 401 -13.13 3.42 32.83
N THR A 402 -13.35 3.47 31.52
CA THR A 402 -12.93 4.60 30.67
C THR A 402 -13.90 5.78 30.74
N MET A 403 -13.36 7.01 30.77
CA MET A 403 -14.16 8.24 30.91
C MET A 403 -15.08 8.45 29.71
N LYS A 404 -14.54 8.29 28.52
CA LYS A 404 -15.33 8.17 27.28
C LYS A 404 -15.39 6.71 26.88
N ARG A 405 -16.58 6.25 26.52
CA ARG A 405 -16.82 4.92 25.98
C ARG A 405 -16.92 4.98 24.45
N PHE A 406 -16.71 3.83 23.81
CA PHE A 406 -17.15 3.63 22.43
C PHE A 406 -18.65 3.99 22.31
N PRO A 407 -19.10 4.66 21.22
CA PRO A 407 -18.35 5.05 20.00
C PRO A 407 -17.59 6.39 20.10
N TYR A 408 -17.76 7.15 21.17
CA TYR A 408 -17.22 8.52 21.31
C TYR A 408 -15.74 8.56 21.67
N ASN A 409 -15.20 7.49 22.24
CA ASN A 409 -13.77 7.35 22.50
C ASN A 409 -13.03 6.95 21.22
N ASN A 410 -12.38 7.91 20.59
CA ASN A 410 -11.75 7.70 19.29
C ASN A 410 -10.48 6.83 19.37
N MET A 411 -9.77 6.84 20.50
CA MET A 411 -8.66 5.90 20.74
C MET A 411 -9.15 4.45 20.79
N GLN A 412 -10.29 4.20 21.46
CA GLN A 412 -10.92 2.89 21.45
C GLN A 412 -11.43 2.51 20.05
N SER A 413 -12.12 3.42 19.37
CA SER A 413 -12.68 3.21 18.03
C SER A 413 -11.60 2.85 17.00
N MET A 414 -10.43 3.50 17.01
CA MET A 414 -9.33 3.20 16.09
C MET A 414 -8.79 1.76 16.24
N ALA A 415 -8.62 1.30 17.48
CA ALA A 415 -8.07 -0.02 17.73
C ALA A 415 -9.12 -1.15 17.64
N LEU A 416 -10.39 -0.89 17.99
CA LEU A 416 -11.48 -1.87 17.80
C LEU A 416 -11.80 -2.10 16.32
N SER A 417 -11.85 -1.03 15.51
CA SER A 417 -12.06 -1.12 14.05
C SER A 417 -10.85 -1.69 13.30
N GLY A 418 -9.68 -1.72 13.94
CA GLY A 418 -8.41 -2.11 13.33
C GLY A 418 -7.83 -1.06 12.39
N ALA A 419 -8.27 0.20 12.48
CA ALA A 419 -7.71 1.32 11.72
C ALA A 419 -6.23 1.53 12.07
N LYS A 420 -5.91 1.73 13.35
CA LYS A 420 -4.54 1.85 13.85
C LYS A 420 -4.48 1.49 15.33
N GLY A 421 -3.37 0.88 15.73
CA GLY A 421 -3.16 0.41 17.10
C GLY A 421 -3.77 -0.96 17.35
N SER A 422 -3.56 -1.46 18.56
CA SER A 422 -4.14 -2.70 19.08
C SER A 422 -4.71 -2.43 20.46
N ASN A 423 -5.42 -3.40 21.06
CA ASN A 423 -5.84 -3.28 22.46
C ASN A 423 -4.65 -3.15 23.42
N VAL A 424 -3.47 -3.68 23.06
CA VAL A 424 -2.24 -3.52 23.86
C VAL A 424 -1.74 -2.07 23.82
N ASN A 425 -1.93 -1.35 22.72
CA ASN A 425 -1.55 0.06 22.60
C ASN A 425 -2.50 1.03 23.33
N LYS A 426 -3.61 0.53 23.89
CA LYS A 426 -4.54 1.31 24.74
C LYS A 426 -4.11 1.31 26.21
N LEU A 427 -3.19 0.41 26.57
CA LEU A 427 -2.53 0.31 27.87
C LEU A 427 -1.47 1.40 27.97
#